data_AF-A0A8E2JFP8-F1
#
_entry.id   AF-A0A8E2JFP8-F1
#
_cell.length_a   1.000
_cell.length_b   1.000
_cell.length_c   1.000
_cell.angle_alpha   90.00
_cell.angle_beta   90.00
_cell.angle_gamma   90.00
#
_symmetry.space_group_name_H-M   'P 1'
#
loop_
_entity.id
_entity.type
_entity.pdbx_description
1 polymer ?
#
loop_
_entity_poly.entity_id
_entity_poly.type
_entity_poly.pdbx_seq_one_letter_code
_entity_poly.pdbx_strand_id
1 'polypeptide(L)'
;ESGHETVVKLLLEAGKADVEAKNDIGWTPLWLAVESGHETVVKLLLEAGKADVEAKNTYGRTPLCWAAENENEALVKLLPSQEAEEGHRAVVKLLFETGKIDANTKNTKDQTPVP
;
A
#
# COMPACT_ATOMS: atom_id res chain seq x y z
N GLU A 1 3.98 1.55 -21.41
CA GLU A 1 4.12 1.98 -20.00
C GLU A 1 5.34 1.41 -19.24
N SER A 2 6.26 0.67 -19.86
CA SER A 2 7.39 -0.01 -19.16
C SER A 2 8.58 0.88 -18.74
N GLY A 3 8.55 2.18 -19.08
CA GLY A 3 9.65 3.10 -18.77
C GLY A 3 9.68 3.54 -17.30
N HIS A 4 8.51 3.73 -16.70
CA HIS A 4 8.40 4.27 -15.34
C HIS A 4 8.86 3.26 -14.27
N GLU A 5 8.60 1.96 -14.47
CA GLU A 5 9.02 0.90 -13.56
C GLU A 5 10.54 0.79 -13.45
N THR A 6 11.24 0.83 -14.58
CA THR A 6 12.71 0.75 -14.63
C THR A 6 13.36 1.94 -13.93
N VAL A 7 12.77 3.13 -14.10
CA VAL A 7 13.25 4.36 -13.43
C VAL A 7 13.04 4.25 -11.91
N VAL A 8 11.89 3.76 -11.44
CA VAL A 8 11.65 3.60 -10.00
C VAL A 8 12.63 2.59 -9.39
N LYS A 9 12.87 1.44 -10.03
CA LYS A 9 13.88 0.46 -9.57
C LYS A 9 15.25 1.10 -9.42
N LEU A 10 15.71 1.81 -10.46
CA LEU A 10 17.01 2.46 -10.47
C LEU A 10 17.14 3.53 -9.37
N LEU A 11 16.06 4.29 -9.12
CA LEU A 11 16.03 5.31 -8.06
C LEU A 11 16.09 4.68 -6.65
N LEU A 12 15.41 3.55 -6.45
CA LEU A 12 15.43 2.80 -5.19
C LEU A 12 16.81 2.16 -4.95
N GLU A 13 17.40 1.53 -5.97
CA GLU A 13 18.72 0.91 -5.90
C GLU A 13 19.84 1.93 -5.69
N ALA A 14 19.71 3.13 -6.28
CA ALA A 14 20.65 4.22 -6.05
C ALA A 14 20.64 4.72 -4.59
N GLY A 15 19.60 4.40 -3.81
CA GLY A 15 19.49 4.73 -2.39
C GLY A 15 19.41 6.22 -2.06
N LYS A 16 19.34 7.08 -3.08
CA LYS A 16 19.25 8.55 -2.95
C LYS A 16 17.81 9.06 -2.90
N ALA A 17 16.86 8.26 -3.36
CA ALA A 17 15.45 8.62 -3.32
C ALA A 17 14.92 8.38 -1.91
N ASP A 18 14.37 9.43 -1.31
CA ASP A 18 13.59 9.33 -0.08
C ASP A 18 12.20 8.80 -0.42
N VAL A 19 11.93 7.55 -0.05
CA VAL A 19 10.65 6.88 -0.32
C VAL A 19 9.52 7.36 0.59
N GLU A 20 9.86 8.12 1.63
CA GLU A 20 8.93 8.73 2.58
C GLU A 20 8.72 10.23 2.33
N ALA A 21 9.34 10.77 1.29
CA ALA A 21 9.17 12.15 0.91
C ALA A 21 7.69 12.47 0.64
N LYS A 22 7.15 13.43 1.37
CA LYS A 22 5.77 13.89 1.21
C LYS A 22 5.73 15.12 0.32
N ASN A 23 4.79 15.13 -0.62
CA ASN A 23 4.43 16.36 -1.34
C ASN A 23 3.54 17.27 -0.46
N ASP A 24 3.09 18.40 -1.01
CA ASP A 24 2.30 19.41 -0.28
C ASP A 24 0.96 18.89 0.28
N ILE A 25 0.44 17.79 -0.26
CA ILE A 25 -0.79 17.13 0.19
C ILE A 25 -0.51 15.88 1.04
N GLY A 26 0.74 15.69 1.45
CA GLY A 26 1.15 14.60 2.35
C GLY A 26 1.27 13.24 1.66
N TRP A 27 1.29 13.20 0.32
CA TRP A 27 1.40 11.95 -0.42
C TRP A 27 2.87 11.52 -0.51
N THR A 28 3.11 10.27 -0.13
CA THR A 28 4.39 9.60 -0.36
C THR A 28 4.44 9.01 -1.77
N PRO A 29 5.63 8.62 -2.27
CA PRO A 29 5.77 7.79 -3.47
C PRO A 29 4.84 6.58 -3.51
N LEU A 30 4.60 5.93 -2.36
CA LEU A 30 3.65 4.82 -2.27
C LEU A 30 2.21 5.28 -2.53
N TRP A 31 1.81 6.41 -1.95
CA TRP A 31 0.48 6.98 -2.15
C TRP A 31 0.23 7.29 -3.64
N LEU A 32 1.21 7.91 -4.31
CA LEU A 32 1.16 8.20 -5.75
C LEU A 32 1.01 6.91 -6.59
N ALA A 33 1.78 5.87 -6.26
CA ALA A 33 1.71 4.59 -6.97
C ALA A 33 0.34 3.91 -6.80
N VAL A 34 -0.26 4.01 -5.62
CA VAL A 34 -1.60 3.48 -5.32
C VAL A 34 -2.68 4.27 -6.04
N GLU A 35 -2.62 5.61 -6.02
CA GLU A 35 -3.60 6.44 -6.71
C GLU A 35 -3.60 6.20 -8.21
N SER A 36 -2.41 6.09 -8.81
CA SER A 36 -2.29 5.85 -10.24
C SER A 36 -2.61 4.40 -10.63
N GLY A 37 -2.74 3.47 -9.66
CA GLY A 37 -3.00 2.06 -9.93
C GLY A 37 -1.79 1.25 -10.40
N HIS A 38 -0.58 1.75 -10.15
CA HIS A 38 0.66 1.12 -10.61
C HIS A 38 1.08 -0.03 -9.69
N GLU A 39 0.40 -1.17 -9.79
CA GLU A 39 0.63 -2.36 -8.95
C GLU A 39 2.11 -2.79 -8.88
N THR A 40 2.82 -2.77 -10.01
CA THR A 40 4.26 -3.13 -10.04
C THR A 40 5.09 -2.17 -9.20
N VAL A 41 4.82 -0.88 -9.28
CA VAL A 41 5.54 0.15 -8.51
C VAL A 41 5.24 0.01 -7.02
N VAL A 42 3.98 -0.27 -6.67
CA VAL A 42 3.59 -0.57 -5.28
C VAL A 42 4.38 -1.76 -4.74
N LYS A 43 4.44 -2.88 -5.46
CA LYS A 43 5.23 -4.05 -5.06
C LYS A 43 6.69 -3.70 -4.82
N LEU A 44 7.31 -2.96 -5.73
CA LEU A 44 8.73 -2.59 -5.61
C LEU A 44 9.02 -1.71 -4.39
N LEU A 45 8.13 -0.76 -4.09
CA LEU A 45 8.25 0.10 -2.91
C LEU A 45 8.11 -0.70 -1.62
N LEU A 46 7.21 -1.69 -1.60
CA LEU A 46 7.02 -2.60 -0.47
C LEU A 46 8.21 -3.55 -0.29
N GLU A 47 8.73 -4.13 -1.38
CA GLU A 47 9.91 -5.00 -1.36
C GLU A 47 11.17 -4.26 -0.91
N ALA A 48 11.27 -2.96 -1.20
CA ALA A 48 12.34 -2.13 -0.68
C ALA A 48 12.30 -1.96 0.85
N GLY A 49 11.16 -2.25 1.49
CA GLY A 49 10.97 -2.32 2.95
C GLY A 49 11.08 -0.99 3.70
N LYS A 50 11.24 0.12 2.98
CA LYS A 50 11.41 1.47 3.53
C LYS A 50 10.13 2.30 3.47
N ALA A 51 9.15 1.87 2.68
CA ALA A 51 7.90 2.60 2.48
C ALA A 51 6.93 2.36 3.65
N ASP A 52 6.43 3.42 4.27
CA ASP A 52 5.38 3.38 5.28
C ASP A 52 4.01 3.22 4.61
N VAL A 53 3.45 2.02 4.74
CA VAL A 53 2.15 1.64 4.18
C VAL A 53 0.97 2.31 4.90
N GLU A 54 1.20 2.81 6.11
CA GLU A 54 0.22 3.53 6.92
C GLU A 54 0.43 5.06 6.86
N ALA A 55 1.30 5.53 5.96
CA ALA A 55 1.57 6.95 5.78
C ALA A 55 0.27 7.73 5.48
N LYS A 56 -0.11 8.60 6.41
CA LYS A 56 -1.30 9.45 6.26
C LYS A 56 -0.99 10.67 5.41
N ASN A 57 -1.91 10.96 4.49
CA ASN A 57 -1.93 12.24 3.79
C ASN A 57 -2.48 13.36 4.70
N THR A 58 -2.55 14.59 4.19
CA THR A 58 -3.05 15.75 4.95
C THR A 58 -4.52 15.62 5.38
N TYR A 59 -5.29 14.73 4.75
CA TYR A 59 -6.66 14.39 5.10
C TYR A 59 -6.77 13.23 6.10
N GLY A 60 -5.64 12.71 6.59
CA GLY A 60 -5.61 11.57 7.52
C GLY A 60 -5.87 10.21 6.86
N ARG A 61 -5.90 10.13 5.52
CA ARG A 61 -6.16 8.88 4.79
C ARG A 61 -4.87 8.14 4.49
N THR A 62 -4.91 6.82 4.62
CA THR A 62 -3.84 5.92 4.20
C THR A 62 -4.03 5.49 2.74
N PRO A 63 -2.97 5.02 2.04
CA PRO A 63 -3.08 4.47 0.70
C PRO A 63 -4.08 3.30 0.64
N LEU A 64 -4.13 2.47 1.69
CA LEU A 64 -5.08 1.36 1.78
C LEU A 64 -6.54 1.85 1.84
N CYS A 65 -6.84 2.88 2.64
CA CYS A 65 -8.18 3.48 2.65
C CYS A 65 -8.59 3.97 1.27
N TRP A 66 -7.67 4.61 0.53
CA TRP A 66 -7.94 5.07 -0.83
C TRP A 66 -8.23 3.92 -1.80
N ALA A 67 -7.38 2.88 -1.80
CA ALA A 67 -7.56 1.69 -2.62
C ALA A 67 -8.91 1.00 -2.35
N ALA A 68 -9.29 0.93 -1.07
CA ALA A 68 -10.52 0.29 -0.63
C ALA A 68 -11.77 1.12 -0.99
N GLU A 69 -11.73 2.45 -0.87
CA GLU A 69 -12.79 3.36 -1.31
C GLU A 69 -13.02 3.30 -2.83
N ASN A 70 -11.96 3.05 -3.61
CA ASN A 70 -12.03 2.89 -5.06
C ASN A 70 -12.34 1.45 -5.49
N GLU A 71 -12.64 0.55 -4.55
CA GLU A 71 -12.93 -0.87 -4.81
C GLU A 71 -11.81 -1.57 -5.61
N ASN A 72 -10.57 -1.09 -5.49
CA ASN A 72 -9.42 -1.67 -6.18
C ASN A 72 -8.84 -2.84 -5.38
N GLU A 73 -9.45 -4.00 -5.59
CA GLU A 73 -9.13 -5.24 -4.88
C GLU A 73 -7.65 -5.63 -5.03
N ALA A 74 -7.04 -5.41 -6.20
CA ALA A 74 -5.64 -5.75 -6.43
C ALA A 74 -4.71 -4.95 -5.50
N LEU A 75 -4.91 -3.63 -5.40
CA LEU A 75 -4.12 -2.78 -4.51
C LEU A 75 -4.38 -3.07 -3.03
N VAL A 76 -5.64 -3.34 -2.66
CA VAL A 76 -5.99 -3.74 -1.29
C VAL A 76 -5.27 -5.02 -0.86
N LYS A 77 -5.09 -5.97 -1.79
CA LYS A 77 -4.33 -7.21 -1.55
C LYS A 77 -2.82 -6.97 -1.49
N LEU A 78 -2.32 -5.97 -2.21
CA LEU A 78 -0.89 -5.67 -2.26
C LEU A 78 -0.39 -4.90 -1.05
N LEU A 79 -1.21 -4.02 -0.47
CA LEU A 79 -0.84 -3.20 0.68
C LEU A 79 -1.02 -4.01 1.99
N PRO A 80 0.07 -4.43 2.66
CA PRO A 80 -0.05 -5.15 3.92
C PRO A 80 -0.51 -4.19 5.02
N SER A 81 -1.66 -4.45 5.67
CA SER A 81 -2.04 -3.73 6.88
C SER A 81 -1.20 -4.25 8.05
N GLN A 82 -0.27 -3.44 8.57
CA GLN A 82 0.44 -3.74 9.81
C GLN A 82 -0.35 -3.10 10.95
N GLU A 83 -1.00 -3.93 11.78
CA GLU A 83 -1.70 -3.56 13.02
C GLU A 83 -2.25 -2.13 13.04
N ALA A 84 -3.19 -1.85 12.15
CA ALA A 84 -3.89 -0.58 12.12
C ALA A 84 -4.60 -0.35 13.45
N GLU A 85 -4.40 0.84 14.04
CA GLU A 85 -5.26 1.33 15.13
C GLU A 85 -6.72 1.04 14.78
N GLU A 86 -7.44 0.43 15.73
CA GLU A 86 -8.72 -0.27 15.62
C GLU A 86 -9.81 0.47 14.79
N GLY A 87 -9.73 1.80 14.68
CA GLY A 87 -10.62 2.63 13.86
C GLY A 87 -10.44 2.47 12.33
N HIS A 88 -9.23 2.23 11.83
CA HIS A 88 -8.97 2.13 10.37
C HIS A 88 -9.27 0.72 9.85
N ARG A 89 -9.07 -0.30 10.71
CA ARG A 89 -9.52 -1.66 10.44
C ARG A 89 -11.02 -1.69 10.19
N ALA A 90 -11.82 -0.83 10.83
CA ALA A 90 -13.26 -0.82 10.66
C ALA A 90 -13.70 -0.54 9.23
N VAL A 91 -13.04 0.37 8.50
CA VAL A 91 -13.39 0.68 7.10
C VAL A 91 -13.03 -0.49 6.18
N VAL A 92 -11.83 -1.03 6.32
CA VAL A 92 -11.37 -2.20 5.56
C VAL A 92 -12.24 -3.42 5.87
N LYS A 93 -12.56 -3.65 7.15
CA LYS A 93 -13.42 -4.74 7.64
C LYS A 93 -14.87 -4.57 7.18
N LEU A 94 -15.41 -3.35 7.15
CA LEU A 94 -16.74 -3.07 6.59
C LEU A 94 -16.80 -3.38 5.09
N LEU A 95 -15.76 -3.05 4.33
CA LEU A 95 -15.71 -3.36 2.90
C LEU A 95 -15.63 -4.87 2.65
N PHE A 96 -14.91 -5.61 3.50
CA PHE A 96 -14.92 -7.08 3.52
C PHE A 96 -16.27 -7.66 3.97
N GLU A 97 -16.91 -7.11 5.01
CA GLU A 97 -18.21 -7.56 5.56
C GLU A 97 -19.38 -7.25 4.62
N THR A 98 -19.31 -6.16 3.85
CA THR A 98 -20.30 -5.81 2.83
C THR A 98 -20.15 -6.63 1.54
N GLY A 99 -19.15 -7.53 1.47
CA GLY A 99 -18.89 -8.37 0.30
C GLY A 99 -18.45 -7.60 -0.94
N LYS A 100 -18.01 -6.33 -0.77
CA LYS A 100 -17.51 -5.49 -1.86
C LYS A 100 -16.10 -5.88 -2.31
N ILE A 101 -15.35 -6.51 -1.41
CA ILE A 101 -14.02 -7.07 -1.66
C ILE A 101 -13.97 -8.45 -1.01
N ASP A 102 -13.44 -9.44 -1.72
CA ASP A 102 -13.39 -10.82 -1.24
C ASP A 102 -12.39 -10.94 -0.07
N ALA A 103 -12.93 -11.14 1.14
CA ALA A 103 -12.15 -11.29 2.39
C ALA A 103 -11.31 -12.57 2.47
N ASN A 104 -11.35 -13.43 1.43
CA ASN A 104 -10.78 -14.77 1.46
C ASN A 104 -9.36 -14.87 0.87
N THR A 105 -8.66 -13.75 0.66
CA THR A 105 -7.20 -13.81 0.51
C THR A 105 -6.59 -13.96 1.89
N LYS A 106 -6.46 -15.22 2.32
CA LYS A 106 -5.68 -15.63 3.48
C LYS A 106 -4.42 -14.80 3.55
N ASN A 107 -4.35 -13.92 4.55
CA ASN A 107 -3.10 -13.41 5.09
C ASN A 107 -2.28 -14.64 5.45
N THR A 108 -1.37 -15.09 4.58
CA THR A 108 -0.46 -16.20 4.82
C THR A 108 0.62 -15.76 5.80
N LYS A 109 0.21 -15.33 7.00
CA LYS A 109 1.03 -15.31 8.20
C LYS A 109 0.77 -16.54 9.10
N ASP A 110 0.00 -17.51 8.60
CA ASP A 110 -0.10 -18.86 9.17
C ASP A 110 1.01 -19.79 8.64
N GLN A 111 2.20 -19.25 8.35
CA GLN A 111 3.42 -20.07 8.42
C GLN A 111 3.91 -19.97 9.85
N THR A 112 3.45 -20.94 10.63
CA THR A 112 3.92 -21.29 11.97
C THR A 112 5.45 -21.34 12.04
N PRO A 113 6.01 -21.04 13.23
CA PRO A 113 7.42 -20.74 13.42
C PRO A 113 8.27 -22.01 13.38
N VAL A 114 9.50 -21.84 12.89
CA VAL A 114 10.78 -22.55 13.15
C VAL A 114 10.77 -23.98 13.73
N PRO A 115 11.71 -24.86 13.33
CA PRO A 115 12.23 -25.84 14.29
C PRO A 115 13.08 -25.15 15.38
#